data_AF-A0A419W6Q0-F1
#
_entry.id   AF-A0A419W6Q0-F1
#
_cell.length_a   1.000
_cell.length_b   1.000
_cell.length_c   1.000
_cell.angle_alpha   90.00
_cell.angle_beta   90.00
_cell.angle_gamma   90.00
#
_symmetry.space_group_name_H-M   'P 1'
#
loop_
_entity.id
_entity.type
_entity.pdbx_description
1 polymer ?
#
loop_
_entity_poly.entity_id
_entity_poly.type
_entity_poly.pdbx_seq_one_letter_code
_entity_poly.pdbx_strand_id
1 'polypeptide(L)'
;MAGGKNRNKLGFGFLLGLGLPLVVFIILYFLSKQEVSLTDYLVSLWRLGALLKIMSLSVLPNLILFLHFYRIKYDLAARGVLMATFFYAFVVVLSRVI
;
A
#
# COMPACT_ATOMS: atom_id res chain seq x y z
N MET A 1 -0.69 19.76 -29.86
CA MET A 1 -1.63 19.53 -28.74
C MET A 1 -0.85 18.95 -27.56
N ALA A 2 -0.49 19.80 -26.60
CA ALA A 2 0.34 19.46 -25.44
C ALA A 2 -0.55 19.38 -24.18
N GLY A 3 -0.94 18.17 -23.76
CA GLY A 3 -1.90 17.99 -22.67
C GLY A 3 -1.66 16.80 -21.73
N GLY A 4 -0.53 16.08 -21.82
CA GLY A 4 -0.31 14.83 -21.08
C GLY A 4 0.98 14.75 -20.24
N LYS A 5 1.70 15.86 -20.02
CA LYS A 5 3.09 15.85 -19.52
C LYS A 5 3.25 15.71 -17.98
N ASN A 6 2.18 15.74 -17.19
CA ASN A 6 2.27 15.89 -15.72
C ASN A 6 2.01 14.64 -14.86
N ARG A 7 1.54 13.52 -15.41
CA ARG A 7 1.24 12.29 -14.62
C ARG A 7 2.29 11.18 -14.72
N ASN A 8 3.22 11.28 -15.67
CA ASN A 8 4.28 10.29 -15.88
C ASN A 8 5.53 10.59 -15.03
N LYS A 9 5.33 10.91 -13.76
CA LYS A 9 6.42 11.15 -12.80
C LYS A 9 6.51 9.94 -11.88
N LEU A 10 7.73 9.43 -11.71
CA LEU A 10 8.05 8.37 -10.75
C LEU A 10 7.46 8.69 -9.36
N GLY A 11 7.61 9.94 -8.92
CA GLY A 11 7.09 10.40 -7.63
C GLY A 11 5.56 10.31 -7.49
N PHE A 12 4.80 10.50 -8.57
CA PHE A 12 3.34 10.39 -8.52
C PHE A 12 2.89 8.94 -8.27
N GLY A 13 3.50 7.99 -8.98
CA GLY A 13 3.27 6.57 -8.75
C GLY A 13 3.74 6.12 -7.36
N PHE A 14 4.88 6.63 -6.89
CA PHE A 14 5.40 6.33 -5.55
C PHE A 14 4.47 6.84 -4.45
N LEU A 15 4.03 8.10 -4.50
CA LEU A 15 3.08 8.64 -3.52
C LEU A 15 1.76 7.88 -3.51
N LEU A 16 1.23 7.54 -4.68
CA LEU A 16 0.00 6.76 -4.76
C LEU A 16 0.20 5.34 -4.20
N GLY A 17 1.31 4.68 -4.52
CA GLY A 17 1.64 3.36 -3.99
C GLY A 17 1.95 3.36 -2.49
N LEU A 18 2.36 4.49 -1.91
CA LEU A 18 2.59 4.61 -0.47
C LEU A 18 1.30 4.97 0.27
N GLY A 19 0.41 5.74 -0.35
CA GLY A 19 -0.90 6.09 0.19
C GLY A 19 -1.94 4.97 0.13
N LEU A 20 -1.93 4.13 -0.92
CA LEU A 20 -2.91 3.07 -1.10
C LEU A 20 -2.99 2.07 0.09
N PRO A 21 -1.87 1.54 0.60
CA PRO A 21 -1.87 0.61 1.73
C PRO A 21 -2.45 1.25 2.99
N LEU A 22 -2.23 2.56 3.18
CA LEU A 22 -2.81 3.35 4.27
C LEU A 22 -4.34 3.44 4.14
N VAL A 23 -4.83 3.74 2.93
CA VAL A 23 -6.27 3.81 2.65
C VAL A 23 -6.92 2.44 2.86
N VAL A 24 -6.30 1.38 2.37
CA VAL A 24 -6.79 0.01 2.54
C VAL A 24 -6.80 -0.39 4.02
N PHE A 25 -5.78 -0.02 4.78
CA PHE A 25 -5.74 -0.25 6.22
C PHE A 25 -6.91 0.45 6.94
N ILE A 26 -7.19 1.71 6.60
CA ILE A 26 -8.33 2.46 7.17
C ILE A 26 -9.65 1.78 6.79
N ILE A 27 -9.81 1.35 5.54
CA ILE A 27 -11.00 0.62 5.08
C ILE A 27 -11.16 -0.68 5.88
N LEU A 28 -10.09 -1.46 6.05
CA LEU A 28 -10.11 -2.70 6.84
C LEU A 28 -10.46 -2.44 8.31
N TYR A 29 -9.98 -1.35 8.90
CA TYR A 29 -10.36 -0.94 10.25
C TYR A 29 -11.88 -0.68 10.36
N PHE A 30 -12.45 0.09 9.42
CA PHE A 30 -13.90 0.33 9.37
C PHE A 30 -14.70 -0.95 9.13
N LEU A 31 -14.20 -1.86 8.28
CA LEU A 31 -14.83 -3.16 8.02
C LEU A 31 -14.77 -4.10 9.23
N SER A 32 -13.69 -4.02 10.01
CA SER A 32 -13.49 -4.89 11.17
C SER A 32 -14.50 -4.60 12.30
N LYS A 33 -15.29 -3.52 12.21
CA LYS A 33 -16.35 -3.12 13.16
C LYS A 33 -15.92 -3.18 14.63
N GLN A 34 -14.63 -3.06 14.90
CA GLN A 34 -14.16 -3.06 16.27
C GLN A 34 -14.32 -1.65 16.83
N GLU A 35 -15.04 -1.52 17.94
CA GLU A 35 -15.18 -0.27 18.69
C GLU A 35 -13.91 0.08 19.49
N VAL A 36 -12.76 -0.41 19.05
CA VAL A 36 -11.47 -0.23 19.73
C VAL A 36 -10.64 0.80 18.99
N SER A 37 -9.85 1.59 19.71
CA SER A 37 -8.98 2.60 19.11
C SER A 37 -8.00 1.97 18.12
N LEU A 38 -7.53 2.74 17.13
CA LEU A 38 -6.55 2.27 16.12
C LEU A 38 -5.33 1.59 16.74
N THR A 39 -4.85 2.10 17.87
CA THR A 39 -3.75 1.52 18.67
C THR A 39 -4.13 0.16 19.26
N ASP A 40 -5.31 0.02 19.85
CA ASP A 40 -5.78 -1.25 20.42
C ASP A 40 -6.05 -2.30 19.34
N TYR A 41 -6.50 -1.87 18.17
CA TYR A 41 -6.63 -2.73 16.99
C TYR A 41 -5.27 -3.26 16.56
N LEU A 42 -4.24 -2.41 16.43
CA LEU A 42 -2.88 -2.82 16.11
C LEU A 42 -2.30 -3.80 17.14
N VAL A 43 -2.51 -3.54 18.44
CA VAL A 43 -2.05 -4.42 19.52
C VAL A 43 -2.77 -5.78 19.48
N SER A 44 -4.07 -5.78 19.21
CA SER A 44 -4.86 -7.01 19.07
C SER A 44 -4.39 -7.84 17.88
N LEU A 45 -4.14 -7.19 16.75
CA LEU A 45 -3.58 -7.83 15.55
C LEU A 45 -2.16 -8.35 15.78
N TRP A 46 -1.34 -7.67 16.59
CA TRP A 46 -0.01 -8.15 16.99
C TRP A 46 -0.13 -9.43 17.80
N ARG A 47 -1.01 -9.43 18.80
CA ARG A 47 -1.25 -10.57 19.69
C ARG A 47 -1.79 -11.80 18.95
N LEU A 48 -2.62 -11.57 17.92
CA LEU A 48 -3.19 -12.61 17.07
C LEU A 48 -2.24 -13.06 15.94
N GLY A 49 -1.07 -12.41 15.78
CA GLY A 49 -0.17 -12.63 14.64
C GLY A 49 -0.79 -12.24 13.29
N ALA A 50 -1.90 -11.50 13.30
CA ALA A 50 -2.66 -11.08 12.12
C ALA A 50 -2.12 -9.77 11.50
N LEU A 51 -1.24 -9.04 12.20
CA LEU A 51 -0.62 -7.82 11.67
C LEU A 51 0.06 -8.05 10.33
N LEU A 52 0.88 -9.10 10.23
CA LEU A 52 1.59 -9.42 8.99
C LEU A 52 0.62 -9.78 7.86
N LYS A 53 -0.51 -10.43 8.19
CA LYS A 53 -1.58 -10.72 7.22
C LYS A 53 -2.21 -9.43 6.71
N ILE A 54 -2.53 -8.49 7.59
CA ILE A 54 -3.14 -7.22 7.19
C ILE A 54 -2.16 -6.34 6.42
N MET A 55 -0.91 -6.26 6.86
CA MET A 55 0.14 -5.55 6.12
C MET A 55 0.30 -6.14 4.71
N SER A 56 0.36 -7.46 4.57
CA SER A 56 0.43 -8.12 3.26
C SER A 56 -0.84 -7.89 2.43
N LEU A 57 -2.01 -7.92 3.06
CA LEU A 57 -3.31 -7.68 2.42
C LEU A 57 -3.42 -6.23 1.90
N SER A 58 -2.86 -5.26 2.62
CA SER A 58 -2.80 -3.87 2.19
C SER A 58 -1.84 -3.64 1.02
N VAL A 59 -0.82 -4.49 0.83
CA VAL A 59 0.14 -4.41 -0.28
C VAL A 59 -0.40 -5.07 -1.57
N LEU A 60 -1.33 -6.02 -1.48
CA LEU A 60 -1.97 -6.64 -2.64
C LEU A 60 -2.65 -5.65 -3.61
N PRO A 61 -3.50 -4.71 -3.17
CA PRO A 61 -4.13 -3.73 -4.07
C PRO A 61 -3.12 -2.77 -4.71
N ASN A 62 -1.93 -2.60 -4.13
CA ASN A 62 -0.84 -1.87 -4.77
C ASN A 62 -0.39 -2.54 -6.08
N LEU A 63 -0.51 -3.86 -6.18
CA LEU A 63 -0.23 -4.63 -7.39
C LEU A 63 -1.31 -4.39 -8.47
N ILE A 64 -2.57 -4.23 -8.05
CA ILE A 64 -3.68 -3.84 -8.95
C ILE A 64 -3.42 -2.45 -9.52
N LEU A 65 -2.99 -1.51 -8.67
CA LEU A 65 -2.64 -0.15 -9.09
C LEU A 65 -1.45 -0.15 -10.05
N PHE A 66 -0.42 -0.96 -9.77
CA PHE A 66 0.71 -1.16 -10.67
C PHE A 66 0.25 -1.67 -12.05
N LEU A 67 -0.57 -2.72 -12.08
CA LEU A 67 -1.05 -3.30 -13.33
C LEU A 67 -1.92 -2.31 -14.12
N HIS A 68 -2.71 -1.49 -13.41
CA HIS A 68 -3.50 -0.41 -13.99
C HIS A 68 -2.60 0.63 -14.67
N PHE A 69 -1.56 1.13 -14.00
CA PHE A 69 -0.61 2.07 -14.61
C PHE A 69 0.16 1.45 -15.79
N TYR A 70 0.52 0.17 -15.68
CA TYR A 70 1.17 -0.57 -16.75
C TYR A 70 0.29 -0.66 -18.01
N ARG A 71 -1.01 -0.98 -17.86
CA ARG A 71 -1.93 -1.03 -19.01
C ARG A 71 -2.10 0.32 -19.71
N ILE A 72 -1.99 1.44 -18.98
CA ILE A 72 -2.16 2.79 -19.55
C ILE A 72 -0.81 3.35 -20.07
N LYS A 73 0.24 2.51 -20.19
CA LYS A 73 1.59 2.90 -20.66
C LYS A 73 2.25 4.00 -19.81
N TYR A 74 1.93 4.06 -18.52
CA TYR A 74 2.61 4.94 -17.56
C TYR A 74 3.77 4.21 -16.88
N ASP A 75 4.80 3.83 -17.64
CA ASP A 75 5.92 3.02 -17.17
C ASP A 75 6.67 3.65 -15.98
N LEU A 76 6.80 4.99 -15.95
CA LEU A 76 7.43 5.68 -14.82
C LEU A 76 6.57 5.62 -13.55
N ALA A 77 5.26 5.83 -13.67
CA ALA A 77 4.37 5.75 -12.51
C ALA A 77 4.28 4.31 -11.98
N ALA A 78 4.19 3.33 -12.89
CA ALA A 78 4.19 1.91 -12.55
C ALA A 78 5.46 1.51 -11.77
N ARG A 79 6.64 1.96 -12.23
CA ARG A 79 7.90 1.78 -11.47
C ARG A 79 7.87 2.44 -10.08
N GLY A 80 7.25 3.62 -9.96
CA GLY A 80 7.06 4.30 -8.68
C GLY A 80 6.22 3.48 -7.70
N VAL A 81 5.10 2.92 -8.17
CA VAL A 81 4.24 2.03 -7.36
C VAL A 81 4.99 0.78 -6.94
N LEU A 82 5.75 0.14 -7.85
CA LEU A 82 6.58 -1.02 -7.50
C LEU A 82 7.61 -0.68 -6.43
N MET A 83 8.26 0.48 -6.53
CA MET A 83 9.24 0.91 -5.55
C MET A 83 8.62 1.09 -4.16
N ALA A 84 7.40 1.65 -4.07
CA ALA A 84 6.65 1.75 -2.83
C ALA A 84 6.25 0.36 -2.27
N THR A 85 5.86 -0.57 -3.15
CA THR A 85 5.57 -1.96 -2.79
C THR A 85 6.79 -2.67 -2.21
N PHE A 86 7.96 -2.55 -2.85
CA PHE A 86 9.21 -3.10 -2.33
C PHE A 86 9.58 -2.48 -0.98
N PHE A 87 9.42 -1.16 -0.84
CA PHE A 87 9.66 -0.49 0.44
C PHE A 87 8.79 -1.07 1.56
N TYR A 88 7.49 -1.24 1.32
CA TYR A 88 6.59 -1.90 2.27
C TYR A 88 7.00 -3.36 2.55
N ALA A 89 7.39 -4.11 1.54
CA ALA A 89 7.86 -5.49 1.72
C ALA A 89 9.09 -5.55 2.63
N PHE A 90 10.06 -4.64 2.45
CA PHE A 90 11.21 -4.53 3.36
C PHE A 90 10.78 -4.20 4.79
N VAL A 91 9.89 -3.23 4.99
CA VAL A 91 9.37 -2.87 6.32
C VAL A 91 8.71 -4.08 7.00
N VAL A 92 7.87 -4.83 6.27
CA VAL A 92 7.17 -6.01 6.78
C VAL A 92 8.12 -7.16 7.12
N VAL A 93 9.15 -7.37 6.30
CA VAL A 93 10.15 -8.42 6.55
C VAL A 93 11.00 -8.04 7.76
N LEU A 94 11.46 -6.80 7.86
CA LEU A 94 12.22 -6.32 9.01
C LEU A 94 11.39 -6.41 10.30
N SER A 95 10.11 -6.06 10.27
CA SER A 95 9.23 -6.17 11.44
C SER A 95 8.92 -7.61 11.85
N ARG A 96 9.16 -8.59 10.98
CA ARG A 96 8.97 -10.02 11.28
C ARG A 96 10.24 -10.66 11.84
N VAL A 97 11.40 -10.15 11.43
CA VAL A 97 12.72 -10.69 11.81
C VAL A 97 13.16 -10.22 13.19
N ILE A 98 12.74 -9.01 13.60
CA ILE A 98 12.91 -8.46 14.96
C ILE A 98 11.83 -9.05 15.86
#